data_AF-A0A388KER3-F1
#
_entry.id   AF-A0A388KER3-F1
#
_cell.length_a   1.000
_cell.length_b   1.000
_cell.length_c   1.000
_cell.angle_alpha   90.00
_cell.angle_beta   90.00
_cell.angle_gamma   90.00
#
_symmetry.space_group_name_H-M   'P 1'
#
loop_
_entity.id
_entity.type
_entity.pdbx_description
1 polymer ?
#
loop_
_entity_poly.entity_id
_entity_poly.type
_entity_poly.pdbx_seq_one_letter_code
_entity_poly.pdbx_strand_id
1 'polypeptide(L)'
;MVTSGLSQSSVADKVKDWVSYASQAMWSPPPGRASTVKISSSVVPEVRQVGTEELATMRQMATDLQRYLFLRNLQEKDPGVFYELLMKNSQELLPYVYTPTVGEACQKYHKLPVKTHGLYIRPEHRGSILKLLKSLPQQDVKVVVVTDGERILGLGDLGAGGMGISEGKILLYTVIGGVDPMVCLPVCLDVGTDNASLLEDPEYKGLRQKRLRGAEYDEFVEEFVSALYAWQEHVLLQFEDFGNHNAFELLSKYRHQYCCFNDDIQGTACIVLAGLVAALRVTGGSFPEQKILFLGAGEAGTGIGELIAMALAKSYGVSLDEARRVCYFMDSKGLVCKSRTGLQSHKINFAHDIPYQATLVDAVRTLRPTALIGVSTIAGAFTREVLELMAEINERPIVFPLSNPTSKSECTFVDAFNWTAGRVVVAPKLIAETCAFMVESGLGTEPVDKGSSDWLSYVQSKMFAPGAAGGVQHLVVCPSDANANGRMRLHE
;
A
#
# COMPACT_ATOMS: atom_id res chain seq x y z
N MET A 1 34.66 16.16 4.63
CA MET A 1 34.21 17.12 5.65
C MET A 1 32.86 17.69 5.22
N VAL A 2 31.75 17.05 5.59
CA VAL A 2 30.45 17.63 6.06
C VAL A 2 29.63 16.41 6.52
N THR A 3 30.12 15.71 7.54
CA THR A 3 29.39 14.61 8.23
C THR A 3 29.01 15.00 9.66
N SER A 4 29.12 16.29 10.01
CA SER A 4 28.94 16.78 11.38
C SER A 4 27.84 17.84 11.54
N GLY A 5 26.89 17.92 10.61
CA GLY A 5 25.78 18.90 10.67
C GLY A 5 24.37 18.30 10.83
N LEU A 6 24.22 16.98 10.80
CA LEU A 6 22.91 16.32 10.71
C LEU A 6 22.30 15.87 12.05
N SER A 7 22.98 16.10 13.18
CA SER A 7 22.53 15.66 14.51
C SER A 7 21.80 16.74 15.33
N GLN A 8 21.52 17.91 14.76
CA GLN A 8 20.90 19.03 15.49
C GLN A 8 19.76 19.72 14.73
N SER A 9 18.91 18.98 14.00
CA SER A 9 17.65 19.55 13.52
C SER A 9 16.52 19.19 14.48
N SER A 10 15.81 20.22 14.97
CA SER A 10 14.59 20.12 15.79
C SER A 10 13.41 19.42 15.08
N VAL A 11 13.65 18.84 13.91
CA VAL A 11 12.72 18.05 13.10
C VAL A 11 12.76 16.58 13.51
N ALA A 12 13.93 16.06 13.91
CA ALA A 12 14.08 14.67 14.35
C ALA A 12 13.32 14.38 15.66
N ASP A 13 13.35 15.32 16.59
CA ASP A 13 12.59 15.24 17.84
C ASP A 13 11.08 15.40 17.61
N LYS A 14 10.67 16.14 16.56
CA LYS A 14 9.25 16.29 16.20
C LYS A 14 8.69 15.06 15.50
N VAL A 15 9.45 14.38 14.64
CA VAL A 15 9.04 13.10 14.00
C VAL A 15 8.67 12.04 15.05
N LYS A 16 9.27 12.09 16.25
CA LYS A 16 8.93 11.26 17.42
C LYS A 16 7.45 11.39 17.83
N ASP A 17 6.86 12.58 17.74
CA ASP A 17 5.48 12.81 18.17
C ASP A 17 4.44 12.36 17.12
N TRP A 18 4.81 12.37 15.83
CA TRP A 18 3.90 12.14 14.69
C TRP A 18 3.52 10.67 14.59
N VAL A 19 4.54 9.85 14.76
CA VAL A 19 4.51 8.39 14.68
C VAL A 19 3.65 7.91 15.87
N SER A 20 3.84 8.45 17.08
CA SER A 20 3.12 8.10 18.33
C SER A 20 1.58 8.09 18.27
N TYR A 21 0.96 8.73 17.28
CA TYR A 21 -0.50 8.82 17.12
C TYR A 21 -1.08 8.03 15.99
N ALA A 22 -0.33 7.79 14.92
CA ALA A 22 -0.73 6.81 13.91
C ALA A 22 -0.97 5.43 14.57
N SER A 23 -0.19 5.10 15.61
CA SER A 23 -0.40 3.91 16.44
C SER A 23 -1.58 3.99 17.42
N GLN A 24 -2.04 5.18 17.82
CA GLN A 24 -3.24 5.35 18.68
C GLN A 24 -4.54 5.40 17.87
N ALA A 25 -4.46 5.76 16.58
CA ALA A 25 -5.58 5.79 15.66
C ALA A 25 -5.80 4.45 14.92
N MET A 26 -4.83 3.55 14.98
CA MET A 26 -4.98 2.14 14.62
C MET A 26 -5.25 1.34 15.89
N TRP A 27 -6.22 0.42 15.83
CA TRP A 27 -6.79 -0.43 16.89
C TRP A 27 -6.06 -0.48 18.26
N SER A 28 -6.77 -0.19 19.35
CA SER A 28 -6.28 -0.37 20.74
C SER A 28 -7.21 -1.33 21.52
N PRO A 29 -6.70 -2.39 22.17
CA PRO A 29 -7.53 -3.36 22.88
C PRO A 29 -8.08 -2.83 24.22
N PRO A 30 -9.24 -3.34 24.72
CA PRO A 30 -9.77 -3.01 26.05
C PRO A 30 -8.87 -3.53 27.20
N PRO A 31 -8.88 -2.89 28.39
CA PRO A 31 -8.04 -3.31 29.52
C PRO A 31 -8.46 -4.68 30.09
N GLY A 32 -7.50 -5.62 30.30
CA GLY A 32 -7.69 -6.81 31.14
C GLY A 32 -7.57 -8.19 30.47
N ARG A 33 -7.15 -8.30 29.21
CA ARG A 33 -6.94 -9.60 28.53
C ARG A 33 -5.45 -9.91 28.38
N ALA A 34 -5.05 -11.14 28.75
CA ALA A 34 -3.69 -11.63 28.60
C ALA A 34 -3.39 -12.02 27.14
N SER A 35 -2.20 -11.68 26.66
CA SER A 35 -1.83 -11.74 25.24
C SER A 35 -0.34 -12.05 25.08
N THR A 36 0.01 -13.29 24.74
CA THR A 36 1.36 -13.67 24.29
C THR A 36 1.30 -14.82 23.30
N VAL A 37 1.92 -14.65 22.13
CA VAL A 37 2.35 -15.74 21.24
C VAL A 37 3.87 -15.70 21.22
N LYS A 38 4.54 -16.80 21.59
CA LYS A 38 5.99 -16.95 21.44
C LYS A 38 6.28 -17.65 20.13
N ILE A 39 6.99 -16.97 19.22
CA ILE A 39 7.53 -17.57 18.01
C ILE A 39 8.90 -18.16 18.36
N SER A 40 9.02 -19.49 18.36
CA SER A 40 10.32 -20.14 18.57
C SER A 40 11.09 -20.22 17.26
N SER A 41 12.30 -19.66 17.23
CA SER A 41 13.26 -19.92 16.16
C SER A 41 13.83 -21.33 16.30
N SER A 42 13.70 -22.18 15.28
CA SER A 42 14.38 -23.47 15.26
C SER A 42 15.05 -23.79 13.92
N VAL A 43 16.36 -24.06 14.05
CA VAL A 43 17.30 -24.82 13.22
C VAL A 43 17.61 -24.28 11.80
N VAL A 44 18.84 -23.81 11.65
CA VAL A 44 19.51 -23.53 10.36
C VAL A 44 20.15 -24.82 9.84
N PRO A 45 19.72 -25.38 8.69
CA PRO A 45 20.42 -26.49 8.04
C PRO A 45 21.62 -26.00 7.21
N GLU A 46 22.54 -26.93 6.89
CA GLU A 46 23.77 -26.69 6.11
C GLU A 46 23.53 -25.99 4.76
N VAL A 47 24.45 -25.08 4.41
CA VAL A 47 24.41 -24.24 3.20
C VAL A 47 24.73 -25.07 1.94
N ARG A 48 23.69 -25.56 1.26
CA ARG A 48 23.77 -25.78 -0.20
C ARG A 48 23.75 -24.41 -0.89
N GLN A 49 24.45 -24.25 -2.02
CA GLN A 49 24.22 -23.11 -2.91
C GLN A 49 22.87 -23.31 -3.62
N VAL A 50 21.78 -23.10 -2.89
CA VAL A 50 20.41 -23.29 -3.37
C VAL A 50 20.00 -22.12 -4.27
N GLY A 51 19.37 -22.42 -5.43
CA GLY A 51 18.66 -21.43 -6.24
C GLY A 51 19.41 -20.79 -7.42
N THR A 52 20.68 -21.10 -7.65
CA THR A 52 21.47 -20.46 -8.74
C THR A 52 20.99 -20.87 -10.14
N GLU A 53 20.61 -22.12 -10.34
CA GLU A 53 20.11 -22.64 -11.62
C GLU A 53 18.69 -22.16 -11.91
N GLU A 54 17.82 -22.12 -10.89
CA GLU A 54 16.46 -21.61 -10.99
C GLU A 54 16.44 -20.13 -11.35
N LEU A 55 17.29 -19.33 -10.70
CA LEU A 55 17.44 -17.91 -11.01
C LEU A 55 17.94 -17.68 -12.43
N ALA A 56 18.94 -18.45 -12.87
CA ALA A 56 19.47 -18.37 -14.24
C ALA A 56 18.39 -18.76 -15.28
N THR A 57 17.61 -19.80 -15.00
CA THR A 57 16.51 -20.25 -15.86
C THR A 57 15.42 -19.18 -15.96
N MET A 58 15.02 -18.60 -14.83
CA MET A 58 14.00 -17.55 -14.80
C MET A 58 14.43 -16.30 -15.57
N ARG A 59 15.71 -15.89 -15.47
CA ARG A 59 16.25 -14.73 -16.21
C ARG A 59 16.19 -14.90 -17.73
N GLN A 60 16.27 -16.13 -18.24
CA GLN A 60 16.19 -16.42 -19.68
C GLN A 60 14.74 -16.39 -20.23
N MET A 61 13.73 -16.26 -19.38
CA MET A 61 12.34 -16.23 -19.83
C MET A 61 12.02 -14.95 -20.59
N ALA A 62 11.15 -15.04 -21.60
CA ALA A 62 10.89 -13.92 -22.49
C ALA A 62 9.96 -12.86 -21.89
N THR A 63 9.08 -13.25 -20.97
CA THR A 63 8.04 -12.38 -20.42
C THR A 63 7.97 -12.47 -18.90
N ASP A 64 7.53 -11.39 -18.24
CA ASP A 64 7.35 -11.36 -16.79
C ASP A 64 6.28 -12.35 -16.33
N LEU A 65 5.22 -12.56 -17.12
CA LEU A 65 4.21 -13.58 -16.83
C LEU A 65 4.81 -15.00 -16.84
N GLN A 66 5.76 -15.30 -17.73
CA GLN A 66 6.47 -16.59 -17.67
C GLN A 66 7.29 -16.73 -16.39
N ARG A 67 7.94 -15.66 -15.94
CA ARG A 67 8.68 -15.63 -14.65
C ARG A 67 7.74 -15.85 -13.47
N TYR A 68 6.58 -15.20 -13.46
CA TYR A 68 5.51 -15.43 -12.48
C TYR A 68 5.10 -16.90 -12.45
N LEU A 69 4.77 -17.50 -13.61
CA LEU A 69 4.39 -18.90 -13.70
C LEU A 69 5.49 -19.84 -13.22
N PHE A 70 6.75 -19.55 -13.53
CA PHE A 70 7.89 -20.32 -13.05
C PHE A 70 8.00 -20.27 -11.52
N LEU A 71 7.97 -19.07 -10.94
CA LEU A 71 8.06 -18.87 -9.50
C LEU A 71 6.88 -19.53 -8.76
N ARG A 72 5.67 -19.45 -9.30
CA ARG A 72 4.48 -20.13 -8.76
C ARG A 72 4.56 -21.66 -8.84
N ASN A 73 5.13 -22.20 -9.92
CA ASN A 73 5.40 -23.64 -10.01
C ASN A 73 6.52 -24.08 -9.05
N LEU A 74 7.51 -23.23 -8.82
CA LEU A 74 8.58 -23.49 -7.86
C LEU A 74 8.06 -23.47 -6.43
N GLN A 75 7.18 -22.52 -6.10
CA GLN A 75 6.48 -22.47 -4.80
C GLN A 75 5.80 -23.80 -4.45
N GLU A 76 5.23 -24.49 -5.45
CA GLU A 76 4.58 -25.79 -5.27
C GLU A 76 5.55 -26.96 -5.18
N LYS A 77 6.60 -26.96 -6.00
CA LYS A 77 7.55 -28.08 -6.10
C LYS A 77 8.58 -28.09 -4.99
N ASP A 78 9.11 -26.92 -4.65
CA ASP A 78 10.12 -26.73 -3.62
C ASP A 78 9.92 -25.34 -2.94
N PRO A 79 9.00 -25.25 -1.96
CA PRO A 79 8.74 -24.01 -1.24
C PRO A 79 10.00 -23.43 -0.57
N GLY A 80 10.94 -24.29 -0.15
CA GLY A 80 12.19 -23.86 0.50
C GLY A 80 13.07 -23.06 -0.45
N VAL A 81 13.32 -23.59 -1.64
CA VAL A 81 14.07 -22.89 -2.71
C VAL A 81 13.35 -21.60 -3.12
N PHE A 82 12.03 -21.66 -3.26
CA PHE A 82 11.21 -20.49 -3.65
C PHE A 82 11.37 -19.32 -2.67
N TYR A 83 11.18 -19.54 -1.37
CA TYR A 83 11.32 -18.47 -0.38
C TYR A 83 12.77 -18.02 -0.23
N GLU A 84 13.75 -18.93 -0.29
CA GLU A 84 15.17 -18.59 -0.24
C GLU A 84 15.57 -17.67 -1.41
N LEU A 85 15.10 -17.96 -2.62
CA LEU A 85 15.32 -17.12 -3.80
C LEU A 85 14.72 -15.73 -3.63
N LEU A 86 13.46 -15.64 -3.21
CA LEU A 86 12.78 -14.36 -3.02
C LEU A 86 13.45 -13.52 -1.92
N MET A 87 13.87 -14.13 -0.80
CA MET A 87 14.55 -13.41 0.27
C MET A 87 15.94 -12.92 -0.15
N LYS A 88 16.71 -13.73 -0.90
CA LYS A 88 18.06 -13.37 -1.35
C LYS A 88 18.08 -12.37 -2.51
N ASN A 89 17.01 -12.31 -3.30
CA ASN A 89 16.95 -11.51 -4.54
C ASN A 89 15.66 -10.67 -4.60
N SER A 90 15.19 -10.18 -3.46
CA SER A 90 13.87 -9.52 -3.32
C SER A 90 13.67 -8.36 -4.29
N GLN A 91 14.68 -7.50 -4.46
CA GLN A 91 14.63 -6.36 -5.38
C GLN A 91 14.33 -6.78 -6.82
N GLU A 92 14.93 -7.88 -7.30
CA GLU A 92 14.73 -8.38 -8.67
C GLU A 92 13.43 -9.18 -8.82
N LEU A 93 13.09 -9.99 -7.81
CA LEU A 93 12.06 -11.03 -7.98
C LEU A 93 10.66 -10.61 -7.51
N LEU A 94 10.55 -9.71 -6.53
CA LEU A 94 9.25 -9.26 -6.04
C LEU A 94 8.36 -8.65 -7.13
N PRO A 95 8.89 -7.88 -8.12
CA PRO A 95 8.06 -7.37 -9.21
C PRO A 95 7.38 -8.46 -10.06
N TYR A 96 7.90 -9.69 -10.06
CA TYR A 96 7.31 -10.82 -10.78
C TYR A 96 6.22 -11.54 -9.99
N VAL A 97 6.29 -11.59 -8.65
CA VAL A 97 5.30 -12.27 -7.80
C VAL A 97 4.24 -11.34 -7.20
N TYR A 98 4.49 -10.03 -7.23
CA TYR A 98 3.53 -8.99 -6.90
C TYR A 98 3.46 -7.96 -8.04
N THR A 99 3.30 -6.67 -7.74
CA THR A 99 3.18 -5.63 -8.75
C THR A 99 4.47 -5.38 -9.51
N PRO A 100 4.42 -5.16 -10.84
CA PRO A 100 3.20 -5.02 -11.64
C PRO A 100 2.66 -6.35 -12.19
N THR A 101 3.45 -7.42 -12.19
CA THR A 101 3.16 -8.67 -12.93
C THR A 101 1.91 -9.39 -12.44
N VAL A 102 1.66 -9.37 -11.12
CA VAL A 102 0.46 -9.96 -10.52
C VAL A 102 -0.82 -9.37 -11.09
N GLY A 103 -0.81 -8.10 -11.52
CA GLY A 103 -1.97 -7.48 -12.16
C GLY A 103 -2.30 -8.15 -13.51
N GLU A 104 -1.29 -8.40 -14.34
CA GLU A 104 -1.49 -9.18 -15.58
C GLU A 104 -1.93 -10.60 -15.26
N ALA A 105 -1.34 -11.23 -14.24
CA ALA A 105 -1.72 -12.56 -13.82
C ALA A 105 -3.20 -12.61 -13.39
N CYS A 106 -3.68 -11.63 -12.63
CA CYS A 106 -5.07 -11.53 -12.17
C CYS A 106 -6.07 -11.43 -13.34
N GLN A 107 -5.74 -10.70 -14.40
CA GLN A 107 -6.61 -10.56 -15.59
C GLN A 107 -6.86 -11.90 -16.30
N LYS A 108 -5.92 -12.83 -16.18
CA LYS A 108 -5.95 -14.14 -16.86
C LYS A 108 -5.99 -15.30 -15.86
N TYR A 109 -6.22 -15.03 -14.58
CA TYR A 109 -5.91 -15.95 -13.47
C TYR A 109 -6.61 -17.31 -13.62
N HIS A 110 -7.87 -17.31 -14.07
CA HIS A 110 -8.64 -18.53 -14.33
C HIS A 110 -8.04 -19.44 -15.41
N LYS A 111 -7.25 -18.89 -16.34
CA LYS A 111 -6.58 -19.60 -17.45
C LYS A 111 -5.16 -20.01 -17.13
N LEU A 112 -4.55 -19.44 -16.08
CA LEU A 112 -3.17 -19.75 -15.75
C LEU A 112 -3.05 -21.17 -15.19
N PRO A 113 -2.01 -21.94 -15.59
CA PRO A 113 -1.77 -23.28 -15.09
C PRO A 113 -1.06 -23.22 -13.71
N VAL A 114 -1.59 -22.42 -12.80
CA VAL A 114 -1.10 -22.29 -11.42
C VAL A 114 -2.09 -22.90 -10.46
N LYS A 115 -1.58 -23.50 -9.39
CA LYS A 115 -2.40 -23.87 -8.26
C LYS A 115 -2.74 -22.61 -7.47
N THR A 116 -4.01 -22.51 -7.10
CA THR A 116 -4.49 -21.47 -6.19
C THR A 116 -4.27 -21.91 -4.75
N HIS A 117 -3.64 -21.05 -3.97
CA HIS A 117 -3.57 -21.12 -2.52
C HIS A 117 -4.56 -20.11 -1.94
N GLY A 118 -5.39 -20.57 -1.01
CA GLY A 118 -6.39 -19.72 -0.37
C GLY A 118 -7.79 -20.25 -0.55
N LEU A 119 -8.75 -19.43 -0.10
CA LEU A 119 -10.14 -19.80 0.03
C LEU A 119 -11.04 -18.85 -0.76
N TYR A 120 -11.84 -19.40 -1.67
CA TYR A 120 -12.97 -18.66 -2.22
C TYR A 120 -14.17 -18.82 -1.30
N ILE A 121 -14.74 -17.70 -0.87
CA ILE A 121 -15.99 -17.67 -0.11
C ILE A 121 -17.03 -16.97 -0.98
N ARG A 122 -18.15 -17.64 -1.19
CA ARG A 122 -19.24 -17.24 -2.08
C ARG A 122 -20.56 -17.10 -1.32
N PRO A 123 -21.55 -16.36 -1.83
CA PRO A 123 -22.88 -16.26 -1.24
C PRO A 123 -23.54 -17.61 -0.93
N GLU A 124 -23.26 -18.67 -1.70
CA GLU A 124 -23.77 -20.02 -1.42
C GLU A 124 -23.28 -20.62 -0.09
N HIS A 125 -22.22 -20.07 0.50
CA HIS A 125 -21.70 -20.50 1.81
C HIS A 125 -22.38 -19.82 2.99
N ARG A 126 -23.32 -18.89 2.77
CA ARG A 126 -24.05 -18.21 3.84
C ARG A 126 -24.67 -19.21 4.83
N GLY A 127 -24.65 -18.83 6.10
CA GLY A 127 -25.03 -19.67 7.24
C GLY A 127 -24.04 -20.79 7.57
N SER A 128 -22.93 -20.91 6.83
CA SER A 128 -21.96 -22.00 7.00
C SER A 128 -20.50 -21.56 6.93
N ILE A 129 -20.20 -20.26 6.84
CA ILE A 129 -18.83 -19.76 6.69
C ILE A 129 -17.95 -20.22 7.87
N LEU A 130 -18.43 -20.16 9.11
CA LEU A 130 -17.68 -20.66 10.27
C LEU A 130 -17.36 -22.15 10.17
N LYS A 131 -18.30 -22.95 9.64
CA LYS A 131 -18.09 -24.39 9.44
C LYS A 131 -17.03 -24.63 8.35
N LEU A 132 -17.05 -23.84 7.28
CA LEU A 132 -16.05 -23.88 6.21
C LEU A 132 -14.66 -23.58 6.77
N LEU A 133 -14.50 -22.49 7.53
CA LEU A 133 -13.24 -22.11 8.15
C LEU A 133 -12.71 -23.19 9.11
N LYS A 134 -13.57 -23.75 9.97
CA LYS A 134 -13.21 -24.87 10.87
C LYS A 134 -12.86 -26.17 10.16
N SER A 135 -13.20 -26.32 8.88
CA SER A 135 -12.87 -27.51 8.10
C SER A 135 -11.52 -27.44 7.40
N LEU A 136 -10.87 -26.28 7.38
CA LEU A 136 -9.56 -26.11 6.74
C LEU A 136 -8.50 -26.96 7.44
N PRO A 137 -7.53 -27.54 6.71
CA PRO A 137 -6.44 -28.27 7.34
C PRO A 137 -5.54 -27.34 8.19
N GLN A 138 -5.39 -26.09 7.77
CA GLN A 138 -4.67 -25.05 8.48
C GLN A 138 -5.60 -24.42 9.52
N GLN A 139 -5.33 -24.68 10.80
CA GLN A 139 -6.13 -24.19 11.93
C GLN A 139 -5.42 -23.14 12.79
N ASP A 140 -4.17 -22.79 12.50
CA ASP A 140 -3.43 -21.73 13.21
C ASP A 140 -3.20 -20.52 12.29
N VAL A 141 -4.29 -19.88 11.88
CA VAL A 141 -4.23 -18.70 11.00
C VAL A 141 -4.08 -17.43 11.83
N LYS A 142 -3.07 -16.61 11.50
CA LYS A 142 -2.75 -15.33 12.14
C LYS A 142 -2.92 -14.14 11.22
N VAL A 143 -2.81 -14.33 9.90
CA VAL A 143 -2.98 -13.25 8.92
C VAL A 143 -3.95 -13.70 7.83
N VAL A 144 -4.96 -12.90 7.57
CA VAL A 144 -5.86 -13.04 6.42
C VAL A 144 -5.72 -11.79 5.57
N VAL A 145 -5.40 -11.99 4.30
CA VAL A 145 -5.57 -10.94 3.28
C VAL A 145 -6.81 -11.32 2.47
N VAL A 146 -7.79 -10.43 2.45
CA VAL A 146 -9.05 -10.62 1.75
C VAL A 146 -9.24 -9.57 0.67
N THR A 147 -9.80 -9.98 -0.46
CA THR A 147 -10.30 -9.10 -1.52
C THR A 147 -11.66 -9.58 -2.03
N ASP A 148 -12.47 -8.71 -2.62
CA ASP A 148 -13.61 -9.08 -3.48
C ASP A 148 -13.33 -8.86 -4.98
N GLY A 149 -12.10 -8.44 -5.30
CA GLY A 149 -11.59 -8.22 -6.65
C GLY A 149 -12.29 -7.13 -7.45
N GLU A 150 -13.03 -6.21 -6.81
CA GLU A 150 -13.76 -5.15 -7.50
C GLU A 150 -12.85 -4.07 -8.08
N ARG A 151 -11.71 -3.79 -7.42
CA ARG A 151 -10.84 -2.68 -7.80
C ARG A 151 -9.37 -3.08 -7.73
N ILE A 152 -8.99 -4.07 -8.54
CA ILE A 152 -7.62 -4.56 -8.58
C ILE A 152 -6.70 -3.46 -9.14
N LEU A 153 -5.92 -2.81 -8.27
CA LEU A 153 -4.96 -1.74 -8.62
C LEU A 153 -5.60 -0.63 -9.48
N GLY A 154 -5.20 -0.54 -10.75
CA GLY A 154 -5.79 0.32 -11.80
C GLY A 154 -6.38 -0.48 -12.97
N LEU A 155 -6.66 -1.76 -12.78
CA LEU A 155 -7.21 -2.70 -13.76
C LEU A 155 -8.72 -2.88 -13.61
N GLY A 156 -9.28 -2.51 -12.45
CA GLY A 156 -10.71 -2.55 -12.17
C GLY A 156 -11.19 -3.91 -11.72
N ASP A 157 -12.42 -4.25 -12.10
CA ASP A 157 -13.11 -5.45 -11.63
C ASP A 157 -12.60 -6.72 -12.33
N LEU A 158 -11.95 -7.59 -11.56
CA LEU A 158 -11.48 -8.90 -12.03
C LEU A 158 -12.19 -10.08 -11.33
N GLY A 159 -13.18 -9.80 -10.47
CA GLY A 159 -13.94 -10.78 -9.70
C GLY A 159 -13.04 -11.80 -9.00
N ALA A 160 -13.35 -13.09 -9.16
CA ALA A 160 -12.55 -14.20 -8.62
C ALA A 160 -11.05 -14.16 -9.02
N GLY A 161 -10.69 -13.51 -10.13
CA GLY A 161 -9.29 -13.34 -10.53
C GLY A 161 -8.46 -12.52 -9.53
N GLY A 162 -9.12 -11.75 -8.65
CA GLY A 162 -8.48 -11.00 -7.57
C GLY A 162 -7.75 -11.87 -6.53
N MET A 163 -7.99 -13.18 -6.49
CA MET A 163 -7.25 -14.10 -5.60
C MET A 163 -5.74 -13.94 -5.70
N GLY A 164 -5.21 -13.69 -6.90
CA GLY A 164 -3.77 -13.49 -7.11
C GLY A 164 -3.18 -12.33 -6.30
N ILE A 165 -3.98 -11.30 -5.99
CA ILE A 165 -3.55 -10.19 -5.13
C ILE A 165 -3.42 -10.64 -3.68
N SER A 166 -4.43 -11.33 -3.13
CA SER A 166 -4.37 -11.82 -1.75
C SER A 166 -3.20 -12.80 -1.55
N GLU A 167 -2.95 -13.67 -2.53
CA GLU A 167 -1.77 -14.55 -2.52
C GLU A 167 -0.46 -13.74 -2.58
N GLY A 168 -0.37 -12.80 -3.51
CA GLY A 168 0.80 -11.96 -3.69
C GLY A 168 1.13 -11.12 -2.45
N LYS A 169 0.11 -10.56 -1.78
CA LYS A 169 0.30 -9.85 -0.51
C LYS A 169 0.83 -10.74 0.60
N ILE A 170 0.34 -11.98 0.71
CA ILE A 170 0.86 -12.94 1.68
C ILE A 170 2.33 -13.28 1.40
N LEU A 171 2.72 -13.39 0.12
CA LEU A 171 4.14 -13.53 -0.22
C LEU A 171 4.98 -12.36 0.29
N LEU A 172 4.46 -11.13 0.25
CA LEU A 172 5.16 -9.97 0.82
C LEU A 172 5.25 -10.03 2.35
N TYR A 173 4.19 -10.48 3.04
CA TYR A 173 4.24 -10.73 4.48
C TYR A 173 5.36 -11.71 4.87
N THR A 174 5.54 -12.76 4.09
CA THR A 174 6.59 -13.74 4.36
C THR A 174 7.97 -13.23 3.98
N VAL A 175 8.15 -12.75 2.75
CA VAL A 175 9.48 -12.41 2.23
C VAL A 175 10.04 -11.15 2.86
N ILE A 176 9.19 -10.15 3.12
CA ILE A 176 9.61 -8.86 3.66
C ILE A 176 9.33 -8.77 5.15
N GLY A 177 8.17 -9.24 5.59
CA GLY A 177 7.80 -9.22 7.00
C GLY A 177 8.37 -10.38 7.83
N GLY A 178 8.79 -11.49 7.21
CA GLY A 178 9.22 -12.68 7.96
C GLY A 178 8.07 -13.43 8.63
N VAL A 179 6.82 -13.22 8.20
CA VAL A 179 5.66 -13.98 8.70
C VAL A 179 5.66 -15.37 8.10
N ASP A 180 5.50 -16.38 8.95
CA ASP A 180 5.39 -17.76 8.50
C ASP A 180 4.22 -17.92 7.50
N PRO A 181 4.47 -18.38 6.26
CA PRO A 181 3.41 -18.55 5.27
C PRO A 181 2.34 -19.58 5.72
N MET A 182 2.69 -20.51 6.62
CA MET A 182 1.77 -21.49 7.19
C MET A 182 0.76 -20.91 8.17
N VAL A 183 0.92 -19.65 8.58
CA VAL A 183 -0.08 -18.94 9.40
C VAL A 183 -0.85 -17.88 8.61
N CYS A 184 -0.66 -17.82 7.29
CA CYS A 184 -1.32 -16.87 6.41
C CYS A 184 -2.43 -17.55 5.59
N LEU A 185 -3.55 -16.86 5.36
CA LEU A 185 -4.67 -17.37 4.57
C LEU A 185 -5.13 -16.31 3.55
N PRO A 186 -4.88 -16.52 2.24
CA PRO A 186 -5.46 -15.70 1.18
C PRO A 186 -6.95 -15.99 1.03
N VAL A 187 -7.78 -14.95 0.91
CA VAL A 187 -9.23 -15.10 0.76
C VAL A 187 -9.74 -14.23 -0.40
N CYS A 188 -10.62 -14.79 -1.22
CA CYS A 188 -11.37 -14.04 -2.22
C CYS A 188 -12.87 -14.20 -1.97
N LEU A 189 -13.56 -13.09 -1.72
CA LEU A 189 -15.02 -13.02 -1.62
C LEU A 189 -15.60 -12.94 -3.03
N ASP A 190 -15.84 -14.10 -3.64
CA ASP A 190 -16.40 -14.21 -5.00
C ASP A 190 -17.91 -13.98 -4.93
N VAL A 191 -18.30 -12.71 -5.02
CA VAL A 191 -19.69 -12.23 -4.98
C VAL A 191 -20.26 -11.91 -6.37
N GLY A 192 -19.61 -12.40 -7.43
CA GLY A 192 -19.88 -12.02 -8.82
C GLY A 192 -18.92 -10.95 -9.35
N THR A 193 -19.14 -10.52 -10.60
CA THR A 193 -18.35 -9.49 -11.27
C THR A 193 -19.23 -8.66 -12.20
N ASP A 194 -18.99 -7.35 -12.26
CA ASP A 194 -19.64 -6.44 -13.19
C ASP A 194 -18.90 -6.37 -14.54
N ASN A 195 -17.73 -7.00 -14.65
CA ASN A 195 -16.92 -7.09 -15.86
C ASN A 195 -17.58 -7.98 -16.93
N ALA A 196 -18.15 -7.37 -17.97
CA ALA A 196 -18.84 -8.09 -19.04
C ALA A 196 -17.94 -9.11 -19.76
N SER A 197 -16.67 -8.78 -19.99
CA SER A 197 -15.73 -9.69 -20.67
C SER A 197 -15.47 -10.96 -19.87
N LEU A 198 -15.46 -10.88 -18.52
CA LEU A 198 -15.34 -12.07 -17.67
C LEU A 198 -16.63 -12.88 -17.61
N LEU A 199 -17.80 -12.22 -17.61
CA LEU A 199 -19.09 -12.91 -17.65
C LEU A 199 -19.31 -13.68 -18.96
N GLU A 200 -18.80 -13.15 -20.07
CA GLU A 200 -18.87 -13.76 -21.40
C GLU A 200 -17.79 -14.83 -21.63
N ASP A 201 -16.71 -14.83 -20.85
CA ASP A 201 -15.61 -15.79 -21.01
C ASP A 201 -16.05 -17.21 -20.59
N PRO A 202 -16.09 -18.18 -21.53
CA PRO A 202 -16.52 -19.54 -21.24
C PRO A 202 -15.56 -20.30 -20.32
N GLU A 203 -14.35 -19.79 -20.09
CA GLU A 203 -13.37 -20.38 -19.18
C GLU A 203 -13.36 -19.71 -17.79
N TYR A 204 -14.14 -18.63 -17.58
CA TYR A 204 -14.17 -17.93 -16.29
C TYR A 204 -14.67 -18.86 -15.17
N LYS A 205 -13.90 -18.94 -14.09
CA LYS A 205 -14.11 -19.87 -12.95
C LYS A 205 -14.83 -19.22 -11.75
N GLY A 206 -14.97 -17.89 -11.75
CA GLY A 206 -15.74 -17.17 -10.73
C GLY A 206 -17.25 -17.28 -10.96
N LEU A 207 -18.04 -16.66 -10.08
CA LEU A 207 -19.49 -16.60 -10.26
C LEU A 207 -19.85 -15.79 -11.51
N ARG A 208 -20.60 -16.40 -12.44
CA ARG A 208 -21.07 -15.75 -13.68
C ARG A 208 -22.36 -14.99 -13.48
N GLN A 209 -22.31 -14.03 -12.56
CA GLN A 209 -23.40 -13.13 -12.26
C GLN A 209 -22.85 -11.75 -11.91
N LYS A 210 -23.71 -10.73 -11.98
CA LYS A 210 -23.39 -9.38 -11.51
C LYS A 210 -23.10 -9.39 -10.02
N ARG A 211 -22.33 -8.41 -9.57
CA ARG A 211 -21.91 -8.32 -8.16
C ARG A 211 -23.13 -8.22 -7.25
N LEU A 212 -23.06 -8.92 -6.14
CA LEU A 212 -23.95 -8.72 -5.01
C LEU A 212 -23.76 -7.30 -4.45
N ARG A 213 -24.87 -6.61 -4.10
CA ARG A 213 -24.85 -5.22 -3.62
C ARG A 213 -25.85 -5.00 -2.49
N GLY A 214 -25.69 -3.90 -1.77
CA GLY A 214 -26.59 -3.47 -0.70
C GLY A 214 -26.63 -4.45 0.46
N ALA A 215 -27.79 -4.53 1.14
CA ALA A 215 -27.96 -5.30 2.37
C ALA A 215 -27.49 -6.75 2.25
N GLU A 216 -27.70 -7.40 1.10
CA GLU A 216 -27.26 -8.77 0.90
C GLU A 216 -25.73 -8.91 0.89
N TYR A 217 -25.00 -7.94 0.31
CA TYR A 217 -23.54 -7.90 0.37
C TYR A 217 -23.09 -7.64 1.81
N ASP A 218 -23.72 -6.67 2.47
CA ASP A 218 -23.36 -6.26 3.83
C ASP A 218 -23.53 -7.41 4.84
N GLU A 219 -24.64 -8.13 4.76
CA GLU A 219 -24.93 -9.32 5.58
C GLU A 219 -23.93 -10.45 5.31
N PHE A 220 -23.55 -10.66 4.05
CA PHE A 220 -22.58 -11.68 3.67
C PHE A 220 -21.17 -11.37 4.22
N VAL A 221 -20.72 -10.12 4.08
CA VAL A 221 -19.41 -9.70 4.61
C VAL A 221 -19.41 -9.68 6.14
N GLU A 222 -20.52 -9.28 6.76
CA GLU A 222 -20.68 -9.37 8.22
C GLU A 222 -20.57 -10.82 8.71
N GLU A 223 -21.24 -11.77 8.05
CA GLU A 223 -21.11 -13.19 8.39
C GLU A 223 -19.65 -13.65 8.24
N PHE A 224 -18.98 -13.28 7.15
CA PHE A 224 -17.57 -13.62 6.95
C PHE A 224 -16.67 -13.10 8.07
N VAL A 225 -16.75 -11.79 8.37
CA VAL A 225 -15.90 -11.17 9.40
C VAL A 225 -16.20 -11.78 10.78
N SER A 226 -17.48 -11.90 11.14
CA SER A 226 -17.89 -12.51 12.41
C SER A 226 -17.45 -13.97 12.52
N ALA A 227 -17.58 -14.76 11.45
CA ALA A 227 -17.12 -16.14 11.41
C ALA A 227 -15.59 -16.24 11.52
N LEU A 228 -14.85 -15.32 10.89
CA LEU A 228 -13.41 -15.28 10.95
C LEU A 228 -12.91 -15.05 12.39
N TYR A 229 -13.45 -14.05 13.09
CA TYR A 229 -13.06 -13.78 14.48
C TYR A 229 -13.62 -14.80 15.50
N ALA A 230 -14.73 -15.47 15.18
CA ALA A 230 -15.21 -16.61 15.96
C ALA A 230 -14.35 -17.87 15.79
N TRP A 231 -13.66 -17.99 14.64
CA TRP A 231 -12.72 -19.07 14.38
C TRP A 231 -11.33 -18.78 14.95
N GLN A 232 -10.82 -17.57 14.70
CA GLN A 232 -9.50 -17.10 15.12
C GLN A 232 -9.63 -15.71 15.77
N GLU A 233 -9.71 -15.66 17.10
CA GLU A 233 -9.96 -14.41 17.84
C GLU A 233 -8.88 -13.33 17.62
N HIS A 234 -7.65 -13.73 17.33
CA HIS A 234 -6.50 -12.83 17.21
C HIS A 234 -5.94 -12.72 15.78
N VAL A 235 -6.71 -13.09 14.77
CA VAL A 235 -6.29 -12.97 13.38
C VAL A 235 -6.22 -11.49 12.97
N LEU A 236 -5.16 -11.13 12.24
CA LEU A 236 -5.05 -9.87 11.52
C LEU A 236 -5.85 -9.98 10.22
N LEU A 237 -6.84 -9.13 10.03
CA LEU A 237 -7.61 -9.03 8.78
C LEU A 237 -7.17 -7.80 7.97
N GLN A 238 -6.55 -8.04 6.81
CA GLN A 238 -6.26 -7.01 5.83
C GLN A 238 -7.29 -7.04 4.70
N PHE A 239 -7.96 -5.90 4.47
CA PHE A 239 -8.75 -5.66 3.27
C PHE A 239 -7.87 -5.11 2.15
N GLU A 240 -8.03 -5.63 0.93
CA GLU A 240 -7.23 -5.29 -0.24
C GLU A 240 -8.11 -5.20 -1.51
N ASP A 241 -7.90 -4.17 -2.33
CA ASP A 241 -8.48 -3.99 -3.68
C ASP A 241 -10.03 -4.08 -3.73
N PHE A 242 -10.69 -3.58 -2.68
CA PHE A 242 -12.15 -3.42 -2.64
C PHE A 242 -12.62 -2.20 -3.44
N GLY A 243 -13.88 -2.18 -3.87
CA GLY A 243 -14.48 -0.97 -4.45
C GLY A 243 -14.47 0.20 -3.46
N ASN A 244 -14.19 1.44 -3.93
CA ASN A 244 -14.03 2.64 -3.09
C ASN A 244 -15.07 2.81 -1.99
N HIS A 245 -16.35 2.61 -2.30
CA HIS A 245 -17.41 2.75 -1.30
C HIS A 245 -17.27 1.69 -0.20
N ASN A 246 -17.18 0.42 -0.58
CA ASN A 246 -17.05 -0.71 0.33
C ASN A 246 -15.78 -0.62 1.17
N ALA A 247 -14.63 -0.27 0.58
CA ALA A 247 -13.37 -0.17 1.30
C ALA A 247 -13.46 0.79 2.51
N PHE A 248 -14.04 1.97 2.32
CA PHE A 248 -14.24 2.94 3.40
C PHE A 248 -15.27 2.47 4.43
N GLU A 249 -16.40 1.91 3.99
CA GLU A 249 -17.45 1.45 4.90
C GLU A 249 -16.99 0.27 5.77
N LEU A 250 -16.35 -0.73 5.16
CA LEU A 250 -15.80 -1.90 5.85
C LEU A 250 -14.73 -1.47 6.86
N LEU A 251 -13.80 -0.62 6.46
CA LEU A 251 -12.77 -0.11 7.38
C LEU A 251 -13.41 0.66 8.54
N SER A 252 -14.33 1.58 8.27
CA SER A 252 -15.01 2.36 9.31
C SER A 252 -15.80 1.48 10.27
N LYS A 253 -16.43 0.42 9.77
CA LYS A 253 -17.28 -0.48 10.55
C LYS A 253 -16.46 -1.38 11.48
N TYR A 254 -15.37 -1.97 10.98
CA TYR A 254 -14.68 -3.05 11.71
C TYR A 254 -13.44 -2.60 12.50
N ARG A 255 -12.77 -1.49 12.13
CA ARG A 255 -11.50 -1.05 12.77
C ARG A 255 -11.58 -0.76 14.28
N HIS A 256 -12.79 -0.58 14.82
CA HIS A 256 -13.06 -0.33 16.23
C HIS A 256 -13.66 -1.54 16.95
N GLN A 257 -13.72 -2.69 16.29
CA GLN A 257 -14.21 -3.94 16.85
C GLN A 257 -13.17 -5.06 16.76
N TYR A 258 -12.32 -4.99 15.74
CA TYR A 258 -11.47 -6.09 15.31
C TYR A 258 -10.06 -5.62 14.91
N CYS A 259 -9.11 -6.54 14.93
CA CYS A 259 -7.73 -6.31 14.47
C CYS A 259 -7.67 -6.31 12.94
N CYS A 260 -8.18 -5.23 12.33
CA CYS A 260 -8.22 -5.10 10.89
C CYS A 260 -7.72 -3.76 10.37
N PHE A 261 -7.27 -3.75 9.12
CA PHE A 261 -6.85 -2.56 8.41
C PHE A 261 -7.05 -2.73 6.90
N ASN A 262 -6.92 -1.64 6.14
CA ASN A 262 -6.93 -1.67 4.67
C ASN A 262 -5.62 -1.05 4.15
N ASP A 263 -4.89 -1.77 3.30
CA ASP A 263 -3.56 -1.32 2.81
C ASP A 263 -3.69 -0.18 1.78
N ASP A 264 -4.71 -0.22 0.92
CA ASP A 264 -4.97 0.83 -0.08
C ASP A 264 -5.25 2.20 0.55
N ILE A 265 -5.88 2.21 1.72
CA ILE A 265 -6.18 3.43 2.49
C ILE A 265 -5.03 3.76 3.45
N GLN A 266 -4.73 2.87 4.39
CA GLN A 266 -3.84 3.14 5.51
C GLN A 266 -2.38 2.89 5.16
N GLY A 267 -2.10 1.78 4.45
CA GLY A 267 -0.75 1.43 4.05
C GLY A 267 -0.15 2.45 3.09
N THR A 268 -0.91 2.80 2.05
CA THR A 268 -0.55 3.87 1.11
C THR A 268 -0.36 5.20 1.83
N ALA A 269 -1.23 5.55 2.78
CA ALA A 269 -1.07 6.77 3.56
C ALA A 269 0.27 6.81 4.33
N CYS A 270 0.61 5.72 5.02
CA CYS A 270 1.85 5.60 5.79
C CYS A 270 3.08 5.81 4.92
N ILE A 271 3.17 5.08 3.80
CA ILE A 271 4.37 5.13 2.95
C ILE A 271 4.52 6.47 2.22
N VAL A 272 3.41 7.10 1.83
CA VAL A 272 3.44 8.44 1.21
C VAL A 272 3.84 9.52 2.22
N LEU A 273 3.32 9.46 3.45
CA LEU A 273 3.76 10.37 4.51
C LEU A 273 5.26 10.21 4.79
N ALA A 274 5.76 8.97 4.86
CA ALA A 274 7.19 8.70 5.01
C ALA A 274 8.01 9.30 3.86
N GLY A 275 7.55 9.12 2.61
CA GLY A 275 8.17 9.72 1.42
C GLY A 275 8.16 11.25 1.47
N LEU A 276 7.07 11.88 1.90
CA LEU A 276 7.00 13.34 2.07
C LEU A 276 7.96 13.85 3.15
N VAL A 277 8.02 13.17 4.30
CA VAL A 277 8.99 13.52 5.36
C VAL A 277 10.43 13.40 4.85
N ALA A 278 10.75 12.36 4.08
CA ALA A 278 12.06 12.21 3.46
C ALA A 278 12.33 13.33 2.43
N ALA A 279 11.35 13.65 1.58
CA ALA A 279 11.45 14.72 0.60
C ALA A 279 11.65 16.10 1.25
N LEU A 280 11.07 16.36 2.42
CA LEU A 280 11.28 17.61 3.17
C LEU A 280 12.69 17.76 3.75
N ARG A 281 13.40 16.66 4.01
CA ARG A 281 14.84 16.73 4.40
C ARG A 281 15.71 17.24 3.26
N VAL A 282 15.26 16.97 2.03
CA VAL A 282 15.93 17.39 0.80
C VAL A 282 15.49 18.82 0.45
N THR A 283 14.20 19.07 0.34
CA THR A 283 13.67 20.37 -0.09
C THR A 283 13.76 21.48 0.96
N GLY A 284 13.85 21.13 2.25
CA GLY A 284 13.79 22.08 3.36
C GLY A 284 12.36 22.57 3.65
N GLY A 285 12.24 23.53 4.57
CA GLY A 285 10.95 24.07 5.01
C GLY A 285 10.26 23.22 6.08
N SER A 286 9.15 23.74 6.63
CA SER A 286 8.34 23.00 7.60
C SER A 286 7.12 22.36 6.95
N PHE A 287 6.64 21.25 7.50
CA PHE A 287 5.49 20.52 6.94
C PHE A 287 4.18 21.34 6.93
N PRO A 288 3.82 22.13 7.97
CA PRO A 288 2.62 22.98 7.94
C PRO A 288 2.63 24.05 6.85
N GLU A 289 3.81 24.44 6.35
CA GLU A 289 3.95 25.43 5.26
C GLU A 289 3.76 24.81 3.87
N GLN A 290 3.66 23.47 3.79
CA GLN A 290 3.52 22.79 2.52
C GLN A 290 2.12 22.98 1.94
N LYS A 291 2.04 22.83 0.62
CA LYS A 291 0.77 22.78 -0.10
C LYS A 291 0.79 21.58 -1.04
N ILE A 292 0.03 20.56 -0.69
CA ILE A 292 0.06 19.26 -1.33
C ILE A 292 -1.18 19.13 -2.20
N LEU A 293 -0.98 19.04 -3.51
CA LEU A 293 -2.05 18.83 -4.48
C LEU A 293 -2.07 17.35 -4.89
N PHE A 294 -3.23 16.72 -4.71
CA PHE A 294 -3.50 15.35 -5.11
C PHE A 294 -4.32 15.33 -6.40
N LEU A 295 -3.84 14.60 -7.41
CA LEU A 295 -4.67 14.14 -8.52
C LEU A 295 -5.19 12.74 -8.17
N GLY A 296 -6.49 12.66 -7.90
CA GLY A 296 -7.14 11.46 -7.37
C GLY A 296 -7.65 11.70 -5.95
N ALA A 297 -8.96 11.53 -5.77
CA ALA A 297 -9.66 11.76 -4.50
C ALA A 297 -10.50 10.53 -4.08
N GLY A 298 -9.93 9.34 -4.30
CA GLY A 298 -10.47 8.05 -3.83
C GLY A 298 -9.85 7.63 -2.50
N GLU A 299 -9.83 6.31 -2.26
CA GLU A 299 -9.23 5.66 -1.08
C GLU A 299 -7.82 6.17 -0.75
N ALA A 300 -6.86 5.93 -1.65
CA ALA A 300 -5.46 6.32 -1.46
C ALA A 300 -5.32 7.83 -1.19
N GLY A 301 -5.86 8.68 -2.06
CA GLY A 301 -5.70 10.14 -1.96
C GLY A 301 -6.19 10.69 -0.63
N THR A 302 -7.45 10.41 -0.28
CA THR A 302 -8.03 10.96 0.97
C THR A 302 -7.51 10.26 2.22
N GLY A 303 -7.12 8.97 2.14
CA GLY A 303 -6.40 8.28 3.21
C GLY A 303 -5.05 8.95 3.52
N ILE A 304 -4.25 9.25 2.49
CA ILE A 304 -3.00 10.01 2.65
C ILE A 304 -3.26 11.38 3.28
N GLY A 305 -4.24 12.12 2.75
CA GLY A 305 -4.59 13.45 3.26
C GLY A 305 -5.00 13.46 4.73
N GLU A 306 -5.80 12.47 5.14
CA GLU A 306 -6.24 12.37 6.53
C GLU A 306 -5.08 12.01 7.47
N LEU A 307 -4.19 11.10 7.06
CA LEU A 307 -3.01 10.77 7.86
C LEU A 307 -2.05 11.97 7.99
N ILE A 308 -1.86 12.74 6.91
CA ILE A 308 -1.10 14.00 6.94
C ILE A 308 -1.73 14.98 7.92
N ALA A 309 -3.05 15.19 7.84
CA ALA A 309 -3.75 16.11 8.73
C ALA A 309 -3.63 15.67 10.20
N MET A 310 -3.77 14.38 10.48
CA MET A 310 -3.59 13.82 11.82
C MET A 310 -2.15 14.01 12.35
N ALA A 311 -1.16 13.72 11.51
CA ALA A 311 0.25 13.90 11.86
C ALA A 311 0.56 15.37 12.16
N LEU A 312 0.05 16.30 11.35
CA LEU A 312 0.21 17.74 11.57
C LEU A 312 -0.51 18.24 12.82
N ALA A 313 -1.77 17.85 13.01
CA ALA A 313 -2.59 18.27 14.15
C ALA A 313 -1.93 17.91 15.47
N LYS A 314 -1.48 16.65 15.62
CA LYS A 314 -0.77 16.23 16.83
C LYS A 314 0.49 17.04 17.08
N SER A 315 1.24 17.29 16.03
CA SER A 315 2.65 17.61 16.19
C SER A 315 2.96 19.09 16.19
N TYR A 316 2.00 19.86 15.70
CA TYR A 316 2.00 21.32 15.79
C TYR A 316 0.92 21.82 16.74
N GLY A 317 0.14 20.92 17.37
CA GLY A 317 -0.91 21.28 18.33
C GLY A 317 -2.06 22.06 17.69
N VAL A 318 -2.30 21.87 16.39
CA VAL A 318 -3.37 22.54 15.63
C VAL A 318 -4.60 21.66 15.52
N SER A 319 -5.75 22.25 15.21
CA SER A 319 -6.97 21.48 14.95
C SER A 319 -6.83 20.62 13.68
N LEU A 320 -7.58 19.51 13.59
CA LEU A 320 -7.62 18.70 12.37
C LEU A 320 -8.08 19.53 11.15
N ASP A 321 -9.06 20.41 11.31
CA ASP A 321 -9.56 21.24 10.21
C ASP A 321 -8.51 22.24 9.72
N GLU A 322 -7.67 22.76 10.61
CA GLU A 322 -6.53 23.58 10.22
C GLU A 322 -5.46 22.76 9.52
N ALA A 323 -5.13 21.57 10.03
CA ALA A 323 -4.16 20.67 9.44
C ALA A 323 -4.57 20.21 8.02
N ARG A 324 -5.86 20.01 7.76
CA ARG A 324 -6.39 19.65 6.43
C ARG A 324 -6.15 20.73 5.36
N ARG A 325 -5.86 21.98 5.73
CA ARG A 325 -5.59 23.08 4.78
C ARG A 325 -4.29 22.91 3.98
N VAL A 326 -3.45 21.96 4.37
CA VAL A 326 -2.24 21.58 3.63
C VAL A 326 -2.56 20.71 2.40
N CYS A 327 -3.70 20.01 2.40
CA CYS A 327 -4.05 19.04 1.35
C CYS A 327 -5.19 19.53 0.45
N TYR A 328 -4.99 19.46 -0.86
CA TYR A 328 -5.93 19.85 -1.90
C TYR A 328 -6.15 18.68 -2.86
N PHE A 329 -7.39 18.48 -3.32
CA PHE A 329 -7.74 17.31 -4.11
C PHE A 329 -8.39 17.67 -5.42
N MET A 330 -8.07 16.91 -6.46
CA MET A 330 -8.72 16.95 -7.75
C MET A 330 -9.29 15.58 -8.09
N ASP A 331 -10.55 15.53 -8.54
CA ASP A 331 -11.19 14.32 -9.05
C ASP A 331 -11.53 14.44 -10.54
N SER A 332 -12.20 13.42 -11.10
CA SER A 332 -12.60 13.39 -12.51
C SER A 332 -13.47 14.55 -12.97
N LYS A 333 -14.02 15.33 -12.03
CA LYS A 333 -14.83 16.51 -12.32
C LYS A 333 -14.13 17.81 -11.91
N GLY A 334 -12.83 17.82 -11.64
CA GLY A 334 -12.06 19.02 -11.28
C GLY A 334 -11.72 19.15 -9.80
N LEU A 335 -11.32 20.35 -9.38
CA LEU A 335 -10.86 20.64 -8.02
C LEU A 335 -12.01 20.49 -7.00
N VAL A 336 -11.73 19.76 -5.91
CA VAL A 336 -12.62 19.62 -4.76
C VAL A 336 -12.58 20.91 -3.95
N CYS A 337 -13.70 21.63 -3.92
CA CYS A 337 -13.85 22.93 -3.26
C CYS A 337 -15.29 23.15 -2.78
N LYS A 338 -15.53 24.10 -1.88
CA LYS A 338 -16.87 24.32 -1.27
C LYS A 338 -17.99 24.64 -2.26
N SER A 339 -17.66 25.25 -3.39
CA SER A 339 -18.65 25.59 -4.43
C SER A 339 -19.18 24.35 -5.17
N ARG A 340 -18.56 23.18 -4.99
CA ARG A 340 -18.98 21.91 -5.58
C ARG A 340 -20.10 21.25 -4.80
N THR A 341 -21.17 20.87 -5.48
CA THR A 341 -22.28 20.11 -4.91
C THR A 341 -22.12 18.59 -5.12
N GLY A 342 -22.71 17.78 -4.23
CA GLY A 342 -22.75 16.32 -4.39
C GLY A 342 -21.39 15.63 -4.18
N LEU A 343 -20.56 16.19 -3.30
CA LEU A 343 -19.31 15.55 -2.89
C LEU A 343 -19.60 14.30 -2.05
N GLN A 344 -18.82 13.25 -2.26
CA GLN A 344 -18.81 12.07 -1.41
C GLN A 344 -18.30 12.45 -0.01
N SER A 345 -18.75 11.75 1.03
CA SER A 345 -18.48 12.07 2.44
C SER A 345 -16.99 12.26 2.74
N HIS A 346 -16.13 11.38 2.22
CA HIS A 346 -14.67 11.42 2.41
C HIS A 346 -13.99 12.63 1.77
N LYS A 347 -14.65 13.35 0.84
CA LYS A 347 -14.14 14.56 0.20
C LYS A 347 -14.53 15.85 0.92
N ILE A 348 -15.58 15.81 1.74
CA ILE A 348 -16.20 17.02 2.32
C ILE A 348 -15.21 17.78 3.20
N ASN A 349 -14.44 17.08 4.03
CA ASN A 349 -13.49 17.69 4.96
C ASN A 349 -12.27 18.35 4.27
N PHE A 350 -12.09 18.10 2.97
CA PHE A 350 -11.03 18.71 2.15
C PHE A 350 -11.58 19.70 1.12
N ALA A 351 -12.89 19.98 1.14
CA ALA A 351 -13.50 20.98 0.28
C ALA A 351 -13.25 22.39 0.84
N HIS A 352 -12.15 23.00 0.40
CA HIS A 352 -11.74 24.34 0.83
C HIS A 352 -12.53 25.45 0.11
N ASP A 353 -12.59 26.64 0.72
CA ASP A 353 -13.22 27.81 0.13
C ASP A 353 -12.27 28.51 -0.85
N ILE A 354 -12.17 27.94 -2.04
CA ILE A 354 -11.24 28.37 -3.10
C ILE A 354 -11.94 28.32 -4.46
N PRO A 355 -11.46 29.11 -5.45
CA PRO A 355 -12.02 29.07 -6.80
C PRO A 355 -11.92 27.68 -7.41
N TYR A 356 -13.02 27.23 -8.02
CA TYR A 356 -13.04 25.98 -8.76
C TYR A 356 -12.07 26.02 -9.94
N GLN A 357 -11.35 24.91 -10.16
CA GLN A 357 -10.47 24.73 -11.31
C GLN A 357 -10.86 23.45 -12.04
N ALA A 358 -11.05 23.55 -13.35
CA ALA A 358 -11.47 22.43 -14.19
C ALA A 358 -10.30 21.50 -14.53
N THR A 359 -9.08 22.05 -14.66
CA THR A 359 -7.89 21.32 -15.12
C THR A 359 -6.80 21.28 -14.06
N LEU A 360 -5.91 20.28 -14.16
CA LEU A 360 -4.79 20.13 -13.23
C LEU A 360 -3.81 21.30 -13.34
N VAL A 361 -3.50 21.75 -14.56
CA VAL A 361 -2.58 22.87 -14.77
C VAL A 361 -3.12 24.16 -14.16
N ASP A 362 -4.43 24.43 -14.27
CA ASP A 362 -5.04 25.62 -13.66
C ASP A 362 -5.06 25.53 -12.13
N ALA A 363 -5.27 24.32 -11.58
CA ALA A 363 -5.14 24.06 -10.16
C ALA A 363 -3.70 24.30 -9.67
N VAL A 364 -2.69 23.80 -10.38
CA VAL A 364 -1.27 24.03 -10.05
C VAL A 364 -0.94 25.53 -10.12
N ARG A 365 -1.40 26.24 -11.16
CA ARG A 365 -1.16 27.68 -11.33
C ARG A 365 -1.79 28.50 -10.19
N THR A 366 -3.02 28.16 -9.81
CA THR A 366 -3.78 28.87 -8.78
C THR A 366 -3.27 28.56 -7.38
N LEU A 367 -3.06 27.27 -7.08
CA LEU A 367 -2.67 26.82 -5.76
C LEU A 367 -1.19 27.05 -5.51
N ARG A 368 -0.34 26.95 -6.53
CA ARG A 368 1.12 26.94 -6.40
C ARG A 368 1.60 25.88 -5.38
N PRO A 369 1.28 24.58 -5.58
CA PRO A 369 1.61 23.54 -4.63
C PRO A 369 3.12 23.29 -4.56
N THR A 370 3.59 22.85 -3.39
CA THR A 370 4.98 22.41 -3.16
C THR A 370 5.18 20.94 -3.49
N ALA A 371 4.12 20.14 -3.38
CA ALA A 371 4.09 18.74 -3.73
C ALA A 371 2.89 18.39 -4.61
N LEU A 372 3.11 17.54 -5.61
CA LEU A 372 2.10 17.00 -6.51
C LEU A 372 2.09 15.47 -6.41
N ILE A 373 0.96 14.89 -5.99
CA ILE A 373 0.81 13.44 -5.75
C ILE A 373 -0.28 12.87 -6.65
N GLY A 374 0.07 11.83 -7.40
CA GLY A 374 -0.81 11.17 -8.36
C GLY A 374 -1.27 9.82 -7.85
N VAL A 375 -2.58 9.65 -7.68
CA VAL A 375 -3.26 8.41 -7.25
C VAL A 375 -4.56 8.24 -8.05
N SER A 376 -4.49 8.57 -9.34
CA SER A 376 -5.66 8.75 -10.22
C SER A 376 -5.91 7.63 -11.21
N THR A 377 -4.89 6.81 -11.49
CA THR A 377 -4.82 5.82 -12.58
C THR A 377 -4.91 6.42 -14.00
N ILE A 378 -4.67 7.73 -14.13
CA ILE A 378 -4.68 8.44 -15.41
C ILE A 378 -3.23 8.56 -15.93
N ALA A 379 -2.89 7.69 -16.87
CA ALA A 379 -1.56 7.66 -17.48
C ALA A 379 -1.21 9.00 -18.13
N GLY A 380 -0.01 9.52 -17.84
CA GLY A 380 0.50 10.75 -18.45
C GLY A 380 -0.20 12.04 -18.00
N ALA A 381 -0.99 12.00 -16.91
CA ALA A 381 -1.70 13.18 -16.40
C ALA A 381 -0.76 14.29 -15.90
N PHE A 382 0.45 13.96 -15.46
CA PHE A 382 1.48 14.94 -15.15
C PHE A 382 2.23 15.30 -16.43
N THR A 383 1.57 16.12 -17.25
CA THR A 383 2.09 16.56 -18.54
C THR A 383 3.36 17.40 -18.37
N ARG A 384 4.08 17.62 -19.48
CA ARG A 384 5.23 18.53 -19.53
C ARG A 384 4.90 19.91 -18.97
N GLU A 385 3.77 20.48 -19.38
CA GLU A 385 3.32 21.79 -18.89
C GLU A 385 3.13 21.80 -17.36
N VAL A 386 2.53 20.75 -16.80
CA VAL A 386 2.33 20.62 -15.35
C VAL A 386 3.67 20.53 -14.61
N LEU A 387 4.60 19.72 -15.10
CA LEU A 387 5.89 19.50 -14.43
C LEU A 387 6.85 20.69 -14.58
N GLU A 388 6.87 21.35 -15.75
CA GLU A 388 7.60 22.61 -15.95
C GLU A 388 7.07 23.70 -15.01
N LEU A 389 5.74 23.80 -14.85
CA LEU A 389 5.12 24.74 -13.92
C LEU A 389 5.44 24.42 -12.45
N MET A 390 5.43 23.14 -12.06
CA MET A 390 5.89 22.72 -10.73
C MET A 390 7.33 23.15 -10.45
N ALA A 391 8.21 23.04 -11.46
CA ALA A 391 9.61 23.45 -11.37
C ALA A 391 9.81 24.98 -11.42
N GLU A 392 8.88 25.73 -12.01
CA GLU A 392 8.85 27.20 -11.94
C GLU A 392 8.45 27.67 -10.53
N ILE A 393 7.44 27.04 -9.94
CA ILE A 393 6.92 27.39 -8.62
C ILE A 393 7.92 27.05 -7.51
N ASN A 394 8.64 25.93 -7.66
CA ASN A 394 9.47 25.36 -6.60
C ASN A 394 10.91 25.18 -7.07
N GLU A 395 11.89 25.53 -6.23
CA GLU A 395 13.29 25.24 -6.50
C GLU A 395 13.52 23.73 -6.66
N ARG A 396 12.89 22.92 -5.81
CA ARG A 396 12.92 21.45 -5.86
C ARG A 396 11.49 20.90 -5.74
N PRO A 397 10.75 20.72 -6.84
CA PRO A 397 9.37 20.25 -6.78
C PRO A 397 9.30 18.80 -6.30
N ILE A 398 8.37 18.51 -5.39
CA ILE A 398 8.08 17.12 -4.98
C ILE A 398 7.00 16.56 -5.90
N VAL A 399 7.28 15.45 -6.58
CA VAL A 399 6.33 14.83 -7.53
C VAL A 399 6.29 13.32 -7.31
N PHE A 400 5.14 12.79 -6.86
CA PHE A 400 4.95 11.37 -6.58
C PHE A 400 3.89 10.79 -7.53
N PRO A 401 4.26 10.17 -8.66
CA PRO A 401 3.33 9.50 -9.56
C PRO A 401 3.11 8.04 -9.11
N LEU A 402 2.08 7.80 -8.30
CA LEU A 402 1.93 6.54 -7.54
C LEU A 402 0.93 5.55 -8.16
N SER A 403 0.31 5.89 -9.28
CA SER A 403 -0.67 5.02 -9.92
C SER A 403 -0.07 3.73 -10.48
N ASN A 404 -0.74 2.62 -10.18
CA ASN A 404 -0.34 1.28 -10.59
C ASN A 404 -1.30 0.63 -11.60
N PRO A 405 -0.81 -0.26 -12.48
CA PRO A 405 0.61 -0.58 -12.76
C PRO A 405 1.34 0.59 -13.45
N THR A 406 2.63 0.45 -13.78
CA THR A 406 3.45 1.49 -14.44
C THR A 406 2.76 2.14 -15.66
N SER A 407 1.99 1.37 -16.43
CA SER A 407 1.23 1.87 -17.59
C SER A 407 0.10 2.84 -17.23
N LYS A 408 -0.21 3.01 -15.94
CA LYS A 408 -1.19 3.95 -15.38
C LYS A 408 -0.55 5.10 -14.61
N SER A 409 0.77 5.12 -14.50
CA SER A 409 1.53 6.17 -13.81
C SER A 409 1.27 7.56 -14.42
N GLU A 410 1.10 8.58 -13.58
CA GLU A 410 0.85 9.96 -14.02
C GLU A 410 2.00 10.54 -14.86
N CYS A 411 3.24 10.11 -14.63
CA CYS A 411 4.39 10.35 -15.50
C CYS A 411 5.45 9.27 -15.31
N THR A 412 6.44 9.21 -16.20
CA THR A 412 7.64 8.41 -15.99
C THR A 412 8.67 9.17 -15.14
N PHE A 413 9.62 8.46 -14.54
CA PHE A 413 10.79 9.09 -13.89
C PHE A 413 11.58 9.96 -14.87
N VAL A 414 11.78 9.48 -16.10
CA VAL A 414 12.53 10.19 -17.15
C VAL A 414 11.84 11.51 -17.52
N ASP A 415 10.52 11.49 -17.66
CA ASP A 415 9.73 12.70 -17.93
C ASP A 415 9.81 13.69 -16.77
N ALA A 416 9.59 13.23 -15.54
CA ALA A 416 9.70 14.06 -14.34
C ALA A 416 11.09 14.70 -14.22
N PHE A 417 12.15 13.92 -14.48
CA PHE A 417 13.52 14.42 -14.46
C PHE A 417 13.76 15.48 -15.54
N ASN A 418 13.43 15.17 -16.79
CA ASN A 418 13.73 16.03 -17.93
C ASN A 418 12.93 17.34 -17.87
N TRP A 419 11.64 17.27 -17.58
CA TRP A 419 10.74 18.44 -17.59
C TRP A 419 10.91 19.33 -16.35
N THR A 420 11.66 18.88 -15.34
CA THR A 420 12.03 19.70 -14.17
C THR A 420 13.52 20.08 -14.15
N ALA A 421 14.24 19.85 -15.24
CA ALA A 421 15.68 20.07 -15.36
C ALA A 421 16.50 19.38 -14.24
N GLY A 422 16.12 18.17 -13.86
CA GLY A 422 16.79 17.36 -12.84
C GLY A 422 16.60 17.86 -11.40
N ARG A 423 15.68 18.80 -11.15
CA ARG A 423 15.44 19.36 -9.80
C ARG A 423 14.35 18.63 -9.01
N VAL A 424 13.57 17.76 -9.66
CA VAL A 424 12.49 17.02 -9.02
C VAL A 424 12.98 16.11 -7.91
N VAL A 425 12.20 16.06 -6.85
CA VAL A 425 12.27 15.06 -5.78
C VAL A 425 11.14 14.08 -6.02
N VAL A 426 11.48 12.86 -6.45
CA VAL A 426 10.50 11.90 -6.99
C VAL A 426 10.52 10.57 -6.24
N ALA A 427 9.34 10.00 -6.04
CA ALA A 427 9.13 8.65 -5.53
C ALA A 427 8.19 7.93 -6.51
N PRO A 428 8.73 7.23 -7.53
CA PRO A 428 7.92 6.68 -8.62
C PRO A 428 7.24 5.35 -8.24
N LYS A 429 7.66 4.69 -7.15
CA LYS A 429 7.08 3.43 -6.67
C LYS A 429 7.20 3.34 -5.15
N LEU A 430 6.09 3.54 -4.45
CA LEU A 430 5.96 3.31 -3.01
C LEU A 430 5.08 2.07 -2.80
N ILE A 431 5.56 0.88 -3.11
CA ILE A 431 4.70 -0.32 -3.18
C ILE A 431 5.16 -1.46 -2.25
N ALA A 432 6.39 -1.44 -1.74
CA ALA A 432 6.97 -2.62 -1.10
C ALA A 432 7.09 -2.56 0.43
N GLU A 433 6.92 -1.41 1.07
CA GLU A 433 7.36 -1.26 2.47
C GLU A 433 6.25 -1.36 3.53
N THR A 434 4.96 -1.38 3.17
CA THR A 434 3.91 -1.45 4.21
C THR A 434 3.94 -2.80 4.96
N CYS A 435 4.14 -3.92 4.25
CA CYS A 435 4.20 -5.24 4.91
C CYS A 435 5.42 -5.37 5.82
N ALA A 436 6.59 -4.84 5.40
CA ALA A 436 7.80 -4.75 6.23
C ALA A 436 7.53 -3.89 7.47
N PHE A 437 6.98 -2.70 7.24
CA PHE A 437 6.67 -1.73 8.29
C PHE A 437 5.70 -2.32 9.30
N MET A 438 4.63 -2.97 8.88
CA MET A 438 3.62 -3.55 9.77
C MET A 438 4.19 -4.69 10.63
N VAL A 439 4.99 -5.59 10.03
CA VAL A 439 5.55 -6.73 10.76
C VAL A 439 6.73 -6.33 11.65
N GLU A 440 7.63 -5.46 11.17
CA GLU A 440 8.72 -4.92 11.99
C GLU A 440 8.20 -3.99 13.11
N SER A 441 7.12 -3.24 12.89
CA SER A 441 6.53 -2.39 13.93
C SER A 441 5.65 -3.13 14.94
N GLY A 442 5.49 -4.46 14.80
CA GLY A 442 4.67 -5.29 15.69
C GLY A 442 3.16 -5.05 15.56
N LEU A 443 2.71 -4.41 14.46
CA LEU A 443 1.30 -4.23 14.17
C LEU A 443 0.67 -5.59 13.85
N GLY A 444 0.07 -6.20 14.88
CA GLY A 444 -0.64 -7.47 14.83
C GLY A 444 -0.08 -8.59 15.71
N THR A 445 1.04 -8.39 16.44
CA THR A 445 1.68 -9.48 17.20
C THR A 445 2.08 -9.16 18.65
N GLU A 446 2.18 -7.90 19.08
CA GLU A 446 2.51 -7.57 20.47
C GLU A 446 1.64 -6.47 21.11
N PRO A 447 1.37 -6.54 22.44
CA PRO A 447 0.71 -5.47 23.17
C PRO A 447 1.68 -4.33 23.45
N VAL A 448 1.19 -3.09 23.41
CA VAL A 448 1.85 -1.97 24.10
C VAL A 448 1.72 -2.23 25.60
N ASP A 449 2.79 -2.76 26.22
CA ASP A 449 2.82 -3.01 27.65
C ASP A 449 2.74 -1.69 28.43
N LYS A 450 1.92 -1.66 29.49
CA LYS A 450 1.73 -0.49 30.35
C LYS A 450 2.89 -0.41 31.34
N GLY A 451 4.07 -0.03 30.85
CA GLY A 451 5.21 0.33 31.69
C GLY A 451 6.53 -0.09 31.07
N SER A 452 7.15 0.80 30.29
CA SER A 452 8.44 0.63 29.59
C SER A 452 8.44 -0.45 28.49
N SER A 453 8.83 -0.25 27.24
CA SER A 453 9.65 0.78 26.59
C SER A 453 9.18 0.98 25.14
N ASP A 454 8.48 2.09 24.96
CA ASP A 454 8.43 2.95 23.77
C ASP A 454 8.63 2.29 22.39
N TRP A 455 7.51 1.94 21.74
CA TRP A 455 7.36 1.64 20.31
C TRP A 455 8.14 2.61 19.38
N LEU A 456 8.36 3.85 19.83
CA LEU A 456 9.21 4.85 19.17
C LEU A 456 10.69 4.53 19.19
N SER A 457 11.22 3.95 20.26
CA SER A 457 12.64 3.62 20.34
C SER A 457 13.00 2.52 19.33
N TYR A 458 12.07 1.60 19.02
CA TYR A 458 12.27 0.55 18.04
C TYR A 458 12.24 1.08 16.59
N VAL A 459 11.20 1.83 16.20
CA VAL A 459 11.10 2.46 14.86
C VAL A 459 12.21 3.49 14.63
N GLN A 460 12.58 4.29 15.65
CA GLN A 460 13.75 5.18 15.59
C GLN A 460 15.06 4.40 15.35
N SER A 461 15.24 3.24 16.00
CA SER A 461 16.45 2.43 15.85
C SER A 461 16.57 1.70 14.50
N LYS A 462 15.45 1.50 13.78
CA LYS A 462 15.41 0.73 12.53
C LYS A 462 15.14 1.55 11.26
N MET A 463 14.27 2.56 11.28
CA MET A 463 13.97 3.40 10.11
C MET A 463 14.77 4.71 10.05
N PHE A 464 15.25 5.21 11.19
CA PHE A 464 15.85 6.55 11.29
C PHE A 464 17.25 6.58 11.91
N ALA A 465 17.82 5.42 12.27
CA ALA A 465 19.18 5.31 12.77
C ALA A 465 20.21 5.59 11.67
N PRO A 466 21.29 6.35 11.94
CA PRO A 466 22.40 6.49 11.01
C PRO A 466 23.01 5.10 10.75
N GLY A 467 22.87 4.59 9.53
CA GLY A 467 23.40 3.28 9.13
C GLY A 467 22.40 2.12 9.18
N ALA A 468 21.10 2.37 9.34
CA ALA A 468 20.08 1.37 9.00
C ALA A 468 20.16 1.07 7.50
N ALA A 469 20.78 -0.05 7.15
CA ALA A 469 20.84 -0.53 5.78
C ALA A 469 19.42 -0.95 5.35
N GLY A 470 18.64 -0.02 4.79
CA GLY A 470 17.40 -0.34 4.07
C GLY A 470 16.18 0.56 4.31
N GLY A 471 16.09 1.35 5.38
CA GLY A 471 14.82 2.02 5.73
C GLY A 471 14.73 3.48 5.30
N VAL A 472 13.74 3.84 4.48
CA VAL A 472 13.23 5.21 4.21
C VAL A 472 14.13 6.15 3.40
N GLN A 473 15.47 6.15 3.56
CA GLN A 473 16.36 7.06 2.82
C GLN A 473 16.40 6.80 1.31
N HIS A 474 16.03 5.60 0.87
CA HIS A 474 15.96 5.20 -0.54
C HIS A 474 14.58 5.41 -1.18
N LEU A 475 13.56 5.84 -0.42
CA LEU A 475 12.19 6.02 -0.93
C LEU A 475 12.06 7.19 -1.91
N VAL A 476 13.02 8.11 -1.90
CA VAL A 476 12.99 9.34 -2.67
C VAL A 476 14.30 9.49 -3.41
N VAL A 477 14.23 9.69 -4.72
CA VAL A 477 15.41 9.88 -5.57
C VAL A 477 15.63 11.38 -5.77
N CYS A 478 16.83 11.84 -5.40
CA CYS A 478 17.30 13.20 -5.68
C CYS A 478 18.54 13.15 -6.58
N PRO A 479 18.52 13.74 -7.79
CA PRO A 479 19.65 13.71 -8.73
C PRO A 479 20.96 14.33 -8.23
N SER A 480 20.90 15.20 -7.20
CA SER A 480 22.08 15.85 -6.64
C SER A 480 23.03 14.92 -5.88
N ASP A 481 22.67 13.63 -5.69
CA ASP A 481 23.53 12.60 -5.09
C ASP A 481 24.48 11.91 -6.11
N ALA A 482 24.61 12.47 -7.32
CA ALA A 482 25.57 12.00 -8.32
C ALA A 482 27.01 12.46 -7.98
N ASN A 483 27.94 11.51 -7.85
CA ASN A 483 29.36 11.81 -7.73
C ASN A 483 29.88 12.61 -8.94
N ALA A 484 31.00 13.32 -8.76
CA ALA A 484 31.65 14.25 -9.71
C ALA A 484 31.94 13.72 -11.14
N ASN A 485 31.66 12.45 -11.43
CA ASN A 485 31.80 11.81 -12.73
C ASN A 485 30.46 11.53 -13.45
N GLY A 486 29.32 12.08 -12.99
CA GLY A 486 28.05 12.03 -13.72
C GLY A 486 27.43 10.65 -13.91
N ARG A 487 27.90 9.62 -13.18
CA ARG A 487 27.26 8.30 -13.15
C ARG A 487 26.34 8.20 -11.95
N MET A 488 25.02 8.23 -12.19
CA MET A 488 24.03 7.77 -11.22
C MET A 488 24.14 6.25 -11.08
N ARG A 489 24.25 5.73 -9.84
CA ARG A 489 23.81 4.35 -9.56
C ARG A 489 22.30 4.40 -9.50
N LEU A 490 21.65 4.13 -10.63
CA LEU A 490 20.25 3.71 -10.63
C LEU A 490 20.22 2.38 -9.86
N HIS A 491 19.73 2.41 -8.62
CA HIS A 491 19.19 1.19 -8.02
C HIS A 491 17.80 1.05 -8.64
N GLU A 492 17.72 0.34 -9.77
CA GLU A 492 16.47 0.00 -10.48
C GLU A 492 15.57 -0.93 -9.67
#